data_AF-A0A7J6SBQ9-F1
#
_entry.id   AF-A0A7J6SBQ9-F1
#
_cell.length_a   1.000
_cell.length_b   1.000
_cell.length_c   1.000
_cell.angle_alpha   90.00
_cell.angle_beta   90.00
_cell.angle_gamma   90.00
#
_symmetry.space_group_name_H-M   'P 1'
#
loop_
_entity.id
_entity.type
_entity.pdbx_description
1 polymer ?
#
loop_
_entity_poly.entity_id
_entity_poly.type
_entity_poly.pdbx_seq_one_letter_code
_entity_poly.pdbx_strand_id
1 'polypeptide(L)'
;MSSNIVEEASAAGPKAILYAKGAVQDPTIIGDCPFTHKARLGLAGQGINNYTLKIEDMSNKSADLLKANPKGTVPVWVCPSGSGSTTVIADSEDILQQLCPDVVGRTTVQE
;
A
#
# COMPACT_ATOMS: atom_id res chain seq x y z
N MET A 1 -0.05 17.49 39.21
CA MET A 1 0.24 16.39 38.26
C MET A 1 -0.68 16.59 37.07
N SER A 2 -0.27 17.43 36.12
CA SER A 2 -1.01 17.62 34.88
C SER A 2 -0.15 17.00 33.79
N SER A 3 -0.46 15.74 33.45
CA SER A 3 0.21 15.03 32.38
C SER A 3 -0.24 15.64 31.06
N ASN A 4 0.65 16.40 30.41
CA ASN A 4 0.49 16.79 29.02
C ASN A 4 0.63 15.51 28.17
N ILE A 5 -0.47 15.11 27.52
CA ILE A 5 -0.43 14.17 26.42
C ILE A 5 0.19 14.93 25.26
N VAL A 6 1.48 14.67 24.99
CA VAL A 6 2.10 15.07 23.74
C VAL A 6 1.52 14.16 22.66
N GLU A 7 0.52 14.67 21.95
CA GLU A 7 0.10 14.15 20.67
C GLU A 7 1.31 14.24 19.74
N GLU A 8 1.97 13.11 19.49
CA GLU A 8 3.03 12.99 18.50
C GLU A 8 2.41 13.33 17.13
N ALA A 9 2.46 14.61 16.79
CA ALA A 9 2.36 15.09 15.43
C ALA A 9 3.58 14.53 14.67
N SER A 10 3.47 13.28 14.23
CA SER A 10 4.41 12.64 13.31
C SER A 10 4.58 13.57 12.12
N ALA A 11 5.78 14.12 11.96
CA ALA A 11 6.19 15.00 10.86
C ALA A 11 5.69 14.44 9.52
N ALA A 12 4.59 15.01 9.03
CA ALA A 12 3.81 14.45 7.93
C ALA A 12 4.44 14.81 6.60
N GLY A 13 5.56 14.17 6.28
CA GLY A 13 5.91 13.91 4.90
C GLY A 13 4.76 13.17 4.21
N PRO A 14 4.62 13.29 2.88
CA PRO A 14 3.50 12.68 2.20
C PRO A 14 3.56 11.15 2.42
N LYS A 15 2.48 10.59 2.96
CA LYS A 15 2.43 9.21 3.45
C LYS A 15 2.09 8.28 2.30
N ALA A 16 2.73 7.11 2.25
CA ALA A 16 2.42 6.12 1.22
C ALA A 16 0.97 5.63 1.32
N ILE A 17 0.37 5.29 0.18
CA ILE A 17 -1.00 4.80 0.06
C ILE A 17 -0.95 3.38 -0.51
N LEU A 18 -1.71 2.47 0.08
CA LEU A 18 -2.01 1.16 -0.50
C LEU A 18 -3.48 1.13 -0.91
N TYR A 19 -3.74 1.08 -2.20
CA TYR A 19 -5.07 0.85 -2.75
C TYR A 19 -5.44 -0.63 -2.63
N ALA A 20 -6.61 -0.90 -2.08
CA ALA A 20 -7.09 -2.23 -1.74
C ALA A 20 -8.52 -2.45 -2.25
N LYS A 21 -8.85 -3.67 -2.64
CA LYS A 21 -10.23 -4.02 -3.03
C LYS A 21 -11.16 -3.85 -1.82
N GLY A 22 -12.27 -3.15 -2.00
CA GLY A 22 -13.41 -3.13 -1.07
C GLY A 22 -14.31 -4.36 -1.18
N ALA A 23 -15.07 -4.66 -0.13
CA ALA A 23 -16.04 -5.75 -0.19
C ALA A 23 -17.16 -5.41 -1.19
N VAL A 24 -17.68 -6.43 -1.88
CA VAL A 24 -18.70 -6.23 -2.93
C VAL A 24 -20.01 -5.67 -2.36
N GLN A 25 -20.37 -6.09 -1.15
CA GLN A 25 -21.61 -5.66 -0.48
C GLN A 25 -21.46 -4.31 0.23
N ASP A 26 -20.23 -3.97 0.62
CA ASP A 26 -19.90 -2.73 1.32
C ASP A 26 -18.48 -2.28 0.93
N PRO A 27 -18.35 -1.35 -0.03
CA PRO A 27 -17.04 -0.90 -0.51
C PRO A 27 -16.30 0.00 0.49
N THR A 28 -16.86 0.26 1.68
CA THR A 28 -16.17 1.02 2.73
C THR A 28 -15.27 0.13 3.60
N ILE A 29 -15.47 -1.19 3.55
CA ILE A 29 -14.67 -2.17 4.29
C ILE A 29 -13.73 -2.93 3.34
N ILE A 30 -12.61 -3.41 3.87
CA ILE A 30 -11.68 -4.22 3.09
C ILE A 30 -12.35 -5.51 2.59
N GLY A 31 -12.16 -5.81 1.31
CA GLY A 31 -12.70 -6.99 0.67
C GLY A 31 -11.80 -8.22 0.79
N ASP A 32 -12.17 -9.23 0.01
CA ASP A 32 -11.62 -10.59 0.03
C ASP A 32 -10.44 -10.80 -0.93
N CYS A 33 -9.80 -9.74 -1.44
CA CYS A 33 -8.74 -9.89 -2.45
C CYS A 33 -7.50 -10.60 -1.89
N PRO A 34 -7.14 -11.81 -2.38
CA PRO A 34 -5.97 -12.52 -1.88
C PRO A 34 -4.66 -11.77 -2.17
N PHE A 35 -4.57 -11.07 -3.30
CA PHE A 35 -3.39 -10.27 -3.66
C PHE A 35 -3.19 -9.09 -2.72
N THR A 36 -4.27 -8.40 -2.34
CA THR A 36 -4.23 -7.32 -1.35
C THR A 36 -3.82 -7.87 0.02
N HIS A 37 -4.38 -9.00 0.45
CA HIS A 37 -3.98 -9.63 1.72
C HIS A 37 -2.50 -10.03 1.71
N LYS A 38 -2.01 -10.62 0.61
CA LYS A 38 -0.60 -11.01 0.44
C LYS A 38 0.33 -9.81 0.57
N ALA A 39 0.04 -8.72 -0.15
CA ALA A 39 0.83 -7.49 -0.08
C ALA A 39 0.85 -6.91 1.34
N ARG A 40 -0.31 -6.83 2.01
CA ARG A 40 -0.41 -6.32 3.39
C ARG A 40 0.40 -7.16 4.38
N LEU A 41 0.34 -8.48 4.27
CA LEU A 41 1.10 -9.38 5.15
C LEU A 41 2.61 -9.23 4.95
N GLY A 42 3.09 -9.13 3.70
CA GLY A 42 4.52 -8.92 3.46
C GLY A 42 5.00 -7.55 3.94
N LEU A 43 4.23 -6.48 3.70
CA LEU A 43 4.53 -5.15 4.23
C LEU A 43 4.61 -5.17 5.77
N ALA A 44 3.66 -5.83 6.43
CA ALA A 44 3.67 -5.99 7.89
C ALA A 44 4.87 -6.81 8.38
N GLY A 45 5.26 -7.85 7.64
CA GLY A 45 6.45 -8.67 7.92
C GLY A 45 7.75 -7.86 7.89
N GLN A 46 7.84 -6.84 7.04
CA GLN A 46 8.97 -5.91 6.97
C GLN A 46 8.85 -4.72 7.94
N GLY A 47 7.81 -4.66 8.77
CA GLY A 47 7.55 -3.52 9.66
C GLY A 47 7.01 -2.26 8.95
N ILE A 48 6.65 -2.35 7.66
CA ILE A 48 6.05 -1.25 6.90
C ILE A 48 4.57 -1.14 7.24
N ASN A 49 4.28 -0.48 8.36
CA ASN A 49 2.92 -0.33 8.89
C ASN A 49 2.39 1.11 8.78
N ASN A 50 3.27 2.09 8.54
CA ASN A 50 2.89 3.49 8.48
C ASN A 50 2.50 3.93 7.05
N TYR A 51 1.40 3.38 6.54
CA TYR A 51 0.79 3.78 5.26
C TYR A 51 -0.72 3.99 5.41
N THR A 52 -1.35 4.65 4.44
CA THR A 52 -2.80 4.82 4.38
C THR A 52 -3.40 3.73 3.52
N LEU A 53 -4.34 2.96 4.07
CA LEU A 53 -5.10 1.98 3.29
C LEU A 53 -6.31 2.68 2.65
N LYS A 54 -6.35 2.75 1.32
CA LYS A 54 -7.49 3.31 0.59
C LYS A 54 -8.31 2.17 -0.02
N ILE A 55 -9.56 2.05 0.41
CA ILE A 55 -10.47 1.02 -0.06
C ILE A 55 -11.14 1.50 -1.35
N GLU A 56 -11.09 0.66 -2.37
CA GLU A 56 -11.59 0.96 -3.71
C GLU A 56 -12.76 0.05 -4.08
N ASP A 57 -13.85 0.66 -4.53
CA ASP A 57 -14.94 -0.04 -5.18
C ASP A 57 -14.51 -0.42 -6.60
N MET A 58 -14.41 -1.72 -6.87
CA MET A 58 -13.99 -2.22 -8.19
C MET A 58 -15.04 -2.01 -9.28
N SER A 59 -16.31 -1.78 -8.91
CA SER A 59 -17.40 -1.40 -9.81
C SER A 59 -17.41 0.09 -10.14
N ASN A 60 -16.81 0.91 -9.27
CA ASN A 60 -16.73 2.37 -9.41
C ASN A 60 -15.37 2.89 -8.94
N LYS A 61 -14.35 2.68 -9.78
CA LYS A 61 -12.94 2.97 -9.46
C LYS A 61 -12.69 4.47 -9.32
N SER A 62 -11.93 4.86 -8.30
CA SER A 62 -11.60 6.28 -8.11
C SER A 62 -10.69 6.83 -9.22
N ALA A 63 -10.82 8.13 -9.50
CA ALA A 63 -9.95 8.81 -10.45
C ALA A 63 -8.47 8.79 -10.02
N ASP A 64 -8.20 8.82 -8.70
CA ASP A 64 -6.84 8.75 -8.16
C ASP A 64 -6.19 7.40 -8.45
N LEU A 65 -6.94 6.30 -8.26
CA LEU A 65 -6.47 4.95 -8.62
C LEU A 65 -6.17 4.88 -10.12
N LEU A 66 -7.09 5.36 -10.97
CA LEU A 66 -6.92 5.29 -12.43
C LEU A 66 -5.77 6.18 -12.93
N LYS A 67 -5.50 7.30 -12.25
CA LYS A 67 -4.34 8.15 -12.53
C LYS A 67 -3.03 7.46 -12.18
N ALA A 68 -2.98 6.76 -11.04
CA ALA A 68 -1.78 6.02 -10.62
C ALA A 68 -1.58 4.73 -11.43
N ASN A 69 -2.67 4.00 -11.68
CA ASN A 69 -2.70 2.73 -12.41
C ASN A 69 -3.90 2.72 -13.39
N PRO A 70 -3.69 3.05 -14.67
CA PRO A 70 -4.76 3.08 -15.69
C PRO A 70 -5.47 1.74 -15.91
N LYS A 71 -4.83 0.61 -15.54
CA LYS A 71 -5.48 -0.71 -15.57
C LYS A 71 -6.58 -0.83 -14.52
N GLY A 72 -6.52 -0.02 -13.46
CA GLY A 72 -7.47 -0.03 -12.36
C GLY A 72 -7.48 -1.37 -11.60
N THR A 73 -6.34 -2.04 -11.52
CA THR A 73 -6.13 -3.25 -10.72
C THR A 73 -5.68 -2.88 -9.32
N VAL A 74 -5.85 -3.81 -8.37
CA VAL A 74 -5.40 -3.69 -6.97
C VAL A 74 -4.75 -5.00 -6.54
N PRO A 75 -3.75 -4.99 -5.62
CA PRO A 75 -3.25 -3.83 -4.87
C PRO A 75 -2.37 -2.88 -5.71
N VAL A 76 -2.31 -1.62 -5.30
CA VAL A 76 -1.36 -0.61 -5.83
C VAL A 76 -0.76 0.17 -4.68
N TRP A 77 0.57 0.20 -4.61
CA TRP A 77 1.32 1.03 -3.67
C TRP A 77 1.72 2.35 -4.35
N VAL A 78 1.46 3.46 -3.68
CA VAL A 78 1.83 4.81 -4.13
C VAL A 78 2.62 5.48 -3.03
N CYS A 79 3.92 5.65 -3.24
CA CYS A 79 4.80 6.34 -2.31
C CYS A 79 5.29 7.66 -2.92
N PRO A 80 4.93 8.80 -2.34
CA PRO A 80 5.49 10.09 -2.74
C PRO A 80 6.93 10.18 -2.25
N SER A 81 7.85 10.49 -3.16
CA SER A 81 9.26 10.67 -2.87
C SER A 81 9.56 12.16 -2.64
N GLY A 82 10.52 12.45 -1.75
CA GLY A 82 10.88 13.82 -1.33
C GLY A 82 11.34 14.75 -2.47
N SER A 83 11.65 14.22 -3.66
CA SER A 83 12.03 15.02 -4.84
C SER A 83 10.86 15.46 -5.73
N GLY A 84 9.62 15.23 -5.30
CA GLY A 84 8.41 15.50 -6.12
C GLY A 84 8.07 14.37 -7.11
N SER A 85 8.88 13.31 -7.15
CA SER A 85 8.55 12.07 -7.88
C SER A 85 7.60 11.20 -7.05
N THR A 86 6.73 10.43 -7.71
CA THR A 86 5.86 9.45 -7.06
C THR A 86 6.20 8.06 -7.57
N THR A 87 6.56 7.15 -6.67
CA THR A 87 6.77 5.74 -6.98
C THR A 87 5.44 5.02 -6.92
N VAL A 88 5.03 4.44 -8.04
CA VAL A 88 3.83 3.61 -8.12
C VAL A 88 4.25 2.18 -8.43
N ILE A 89 3.78 1.24 -7.62
CA ILE A 89 4.05 -0.20 -7.77
C ILE A 89 2.69 -0.90 -7.77
N ALA A 90 2.33 -1.50 -8.91
CA ALA A 90 1.13 -2.30 -9.06
C ALA A 90 1.46 -3.79 -8.88
N ASP A 91 0.45 -4.61 -8.64
CA ASP A 91 0.55 -6.07 -8.47
C ASP A 91 1.27 -6.49 -7.18
N SER A 92 0.78 -7.57 -6.54
CA SER A 92 1.29 -7.98 -5.23
C SER A 92 2.74 -8.46 -5.28
N GLU A 93 3.16 -9.12 -6.36
CA GLU A 93 4.52 -9.64 -6.47
C GLU A 93 5.55 -8.52 -6.57
N ASP A 94 5.29 -7.49 -7.38
CA ASP A 94 6.22 -6.37 -7.54
C ASP A 94 6.31 -5.54 -6.27
N ILE A 95 5.17 -5.34 -5.57
CA ILE A 95 5.15 -4.69 -4.24
C ILE A 95 6.06 -5.45 -3.27
N LEU A 96 5.95 -6.77 -3.22
CA LEU A 96 6.77 -7.60 -2.33
C LEU A 96 8.22 -7.65 -2.77
N GLN A 97 8.50 -7.74 -4.06
CA GLN A 97 9.88 -7.79 -4.56
C GLN A 97 10.64 -6.50 -4.26
N GLN A 98 9.98 -5.35 -4.41
CA GLN A 98 10.62 -4.04 -4.24
C GLN A 98 10.67 -3.58 -2.78
N LEU A 99 9.62 -3.87 -1.99
CA LEU A 99 9.52 -3.38 -0.61
C LEU A 99 9.79 -4.46 0.43
N CYS A 100 9.70 -5.73 0.05
CA CYS A 100 9.84 -6.89 0.94
C CYS A 100 10.82 -7.94 0.38
N PRO A 101 12.07 -7.58 0.07
CA PRO A 101 13.03 -8.49 -0.55
C PRO A 101 13.36 -9.71 0.31
N ASP A 102 13.14 -9.66 1.63
CA ASP A 102 13.34 -10.80 2.52
C ASP A 102 12.20 -11.85 2.44
N VAL A 103 11.03 -11.46 1.94
CA VAL A 103 9.85 -12.34 1.77
C VAL A 103 9.93 -13.10 0.44
N VAL A 104 10.43 -12.44 -0.60
CA VAL A 104 10.72 -13.05 -1.90
C VAL A 104 12.15 -13.58 -1.81
N GLY A 105 12.34 -14.72 -1.12
CA GLY A 105 13.64 -15.24 -0.70
C GLY A 105 14.75 -14.96 -1.72
N ARG A 106 15.90 -14.44 -1.27
CA ARG A 106 17.03 -14.03 -2.11
C ARG A 106 17.34 -15.12 -3.14
N THR A 107 16.85 -14.98 -4.37
CA THR A 107 17.35 -15.76 -5.49
C THR A 107 18.68 -15.12 -5.89
N THR A 108 19.74 -15.41 -5.14
CA THR A 108 21.10 -15.24 -5.65
C THR A 108 21.24 -16.18 -6.83
N VAL A 109 20.98 -15.68 -8.04
CA VAL A 109 21.61 -16.20 -9.23
C VAL A 109 23.09 -15.82 -9.14
N GLN A 110 23.89 -16.71 -8.55
CA GLN A 110 25.32 -16.72 -8.80
C GLN A 110 25.51 -17.45 -10.12
N GLU A 111 25.91 -16.71 -11.16
CA GLU A 111 26.55 -17.26 -12.35
C GLU A 111 28.05 -17.49 -12.09
#